data_AF-A0A7N0VBH8-F1
#
_entry.id   AF-A0A7N0VBH8-F1
#
_cell.length_a   1.000
_cell.length_b   1.000
_cell.length_c   1.000
_cell.angle_alpha   90.00
_cell.angle_beta   90.00
_cell.angle_gamma   90.00
#
_symmetry.space_group_name_H-M   'P 1'
#
loop_
_entity.id
_entity.type
_entity.pdbx_description
1 polymer ?
#
loop_
_entity_poly.entity_id
_entity_poly.type
_entity_poly.pdbx_seq_one_letter_code
_entity_poly.pdbx_strand_id
1 'polypeptide(L)'
;MGIFLGALDNPIMQDEMSGRQQFIYTAKQMGRRSWTSCKTFAVMGFIFSAAECVVEKARAKHDMTNTVVAGCVTGGTLSARGGPKAACVGCAGFATFSVLIEKFLDRHN
;
A
#
# COMPACT_ATOMS: atom_id res chain seq x y z
N MET A 1 -8.28 -2.15 2.66
CA MET A 1 -8.72 -1.82 4.04
C MET A 1 -8.91 -3.14 4.76
N GLY A 2 -7.96 -3.49 5.63
CA GLY A 2 -7.78 -4.84 6.17
C GLY A 2 -8.80 -5.26 7.23
N ILE A 3 -8.58 -6.46 7.75
CA ILE A 3 -9.39 -7.16 8.76
C ILE A 3 -9.70 -6.24 9.97
N PHE A 4 -8.72 -5.46 10.40
CA PHE A 4 -8.81 -4.59 11.57
C PHE A 4 -9.77 -3.40 11.36
N LEU A 5 -9.69 -2.73 10.21
CA LEU A 5 -10.61 -1.65 9.85
C LEU A 5 -12.01 -2.18 9.54
N GLY A 6 -12.10 -3.40 9.01
CA GLY A 6 -13.39 -4.06 8.77
C GLY A 6 -14.18 -4.38 10.03
N ALA A 7 -13.53 -4.48 11.19
CA ALA A 7 -14.21 -4.61 12.48
C ALA A 7 -14.80 -3.27 12.98
N LEU A 8 -14.21 -2.14 12.60
CA LEU A 8 -14.64 -0.80 13.02
C LEU A 8 -15.82 -0.25 12.20
N ASP A 9 -16.03 -0.72 10.96
CA ASP A 9 -17.17 -0.32 10.10
C ASP A 9 -18.52 -0.98 10.48
N ASN A 10 -18.58 -1.84 11.51
CA ASN A 10 -19.75 -2.67 11.83
C ASN A 10 -20.52 -2.33 13.13
N PRO A 11 -20.63 -1.09 13.63
CA PRO A 11 -21.37 -0.87 14.88
C PRO A 11 -22.90 -1.09 14.75
N ILE A 12 -23.47 -1.01 13.54
CA ILE A 12 -24.94 -1.06 13.34
C ILE A 12 -25.43 -2.48 12.95
N MET A 13 -24.55 -3.36 12.45
CA MET A 13 -24.95 -4.68 11.93
C MET A 13 -24.96 -5.80 12.98
N GLN A 14 -24.45 -5.53 14.19
CA GLN A 14 -24.42 -6.51 15.30
C GLN A 14 -25.78 -6.73 15.97
N ASP A 15 -26.70 -5.77 15.90
CA ASP A 15 -27.92 -5.77 16.73
C ASP A 15 -29.03 -6.70 16.19
N GLU A 16 -28.99 -7.06 14.90
CA GLU A 16 -30.02 -7.87 14.24
C GLU A 16 -29.68 -9.37 14.06
N MET A 17 -28.40 -9.79 14.22
CA MET A 17 -27.97 -11.15 13.87
C MET A 17 -27.36 -11.93 15.04
N SER A 18 -27.76 -13.21 15.16
CA SER A 18 -27.14 -14.17 16.07
C SER A 18 -25.61 -14.20 15.87
N GLY A 19 -24.83 -14.23 16.96
CA GLY A 19 -23.35 -14.14 16.91
C GLY A 19 -22.67 -15.14 15.98
N ARG A 20 -23.30 -16.29 15.70
CA ARG A 20 -22.82 -17.27 14.70
C ARG A 20 -22.97 -16.77 13.26
N GLN A 21 -24.09 -16.12 12.93
CA GLN A 21 -24.34 -15.57 11.59
C GLN A 21 -23.44 -14.36 11.33
N GLN A 22 -23.22 -13.52 12.34
CA GLN A 22 -22.29 -12.41 12.21
C GLN A 22 -20.85 -12.88 12.02
N PHE A 23 -20.42 -13.93 12.72
CA PHE A 23 -19.08 -14.49 12.52
C PHE A 23 -18.91 -15.02 11.09
N ILE A 24 -19.90 -15.75 10.57
CA ILE A 24 -19.87 -16.30 9.20
C ILE A 24 -19.90 -15.17 8.15
N TYR A 25 -20.76 -14.16 8.33
CA TYR A 25 -20.84 -13.00 7.43
C TYR A 25 -19.54 -12.20 7.44
N THR A 26 -18.99 -11.94 8.62
CA THR A 26 -17.70 -11.26 8.80
C THR A 26 -16.58 -12.05 8.16
N ALA A 27 -16.50 -13.37 8.37
CA ALA A 27 -15.48 -14.22 7.75
C ALA A 27 -15.57 -14.22 6.22
N LYS A 28 -16.78 -14.27 5.66
CA LYS A 28 -16.99 -14.21 4.20
C LYS A 28 -16.61 -12.84 3.62
N GLN A 29 -16.99 -11.76 4.30
CA GLN A 29 -16.63 -10.40 3.94
C GLN A 29 -15.11 -10.18 4.06
N MET A 30 -14.50 -10.77 5.08
CA MET A 30 -13.06 -10.74 5.32
C MET A 30 -12.28 -11.39 4.19
N GLY A 31 -12.73 -12.56 3.71
CA GLY A 31 -12.10 -13.22 2.57
C GLY A 31 -12.13 -12.38 1.30
N ARG A 32 -13.27 -11.76 0.98
CA ARG A 32 -13.42 -10.90 -0.21
C ARG A 32 -12.56 -9.63 -0.13
N ARG A 33 -12.47 -9.02 1.06
CA ARG A 33 -11.62 -7.84 1.32
C ARG A 33 -10.13 -8.18 1.34
N SER A 34 -9.76 -9.37 1.82
CA SER A 34 -8.38 -9.85 1.79
C SER A 34 -7.89 -9.99 0.34
N TRP A 35 -8.71 -10.57 -0.54
CA TRP A 35 -8.37 -10.72 -1.97
C TRP A 35 -8.09 -9.39 -2.66
N THR A 36 -8.96 -8.40 -2.44
CA THR A 36 -8.78 -7.06 -3.02
C THR A 36 -7.58 -6.33 -2.43
N SER A 37 -7.32 -6.49 -1.14
CA SER A 37 -6.14 -5.90 -0.48
C SER A 37 -4.84 -6.52 -0.99
N CYS A 38 -4.78 -7.85 -1.10
CA CYS A 38 -3.63 -8.57 -1.68
C CYS A 38 -3.32 -8.05 -3.08
N LYS A 39 -4.34 -7.89 -3.94
CA LYS A 39 -4.17 -7.33 -5.28
C LYS A 39 -3.55 -5.93 -5.26
N THR A 40 -3.98 -5.06 -4.34
CA THR A 40 -3.38 -3.73 -4.23
C THR A 40 -1.92 -3.77 -3.78
N PHE A 41 -1.56 -4.62 -2.81
CA PHE A 41 -0.18 -4.76 -2.36
C PHE A 41 0.73 -5.36 -3.44
N ALA A 42 0.24 -6.36 -4.17
CA ALA A 42 0.98 -6.97 -5.27
C ALA A 42 1.30 -5.93 -6.36
N VAL A 43 0.32 -5.09 -6.73
CA VAL A 43 0.53 -4.02 -7.72
C VAL A 43 1.53 -2.97 -7.23
N MET A 44 1.42 -2.55 -5.96
CA MET A 44 2.35 -1.59 -5.36
C MET A 44 3.79 -2.12 -5.37
N GLY A 45 4.00 -3.35 -4.90
CA GLY A 45 5.33 -3.97 -4.85
C GLY A 45 5.91 -4.18 -6.25
N PHE A 46 5.08 -4.60 -7.21
CA PHE A 46 5.53 -4.76 -8.59
C PHE A 46 6.01 -3.44 -9.21
N ILE A 47 5.26 -2.34 -9.04
CA ILE A 47 5.64 -1.03 -9.58
C ILE A 47 6.93 -0.53 -8.91
N PHE A 48 7.05 -0.72 -7.60
CA PHE A 48 8.24 -0.30 -6.85
C PHE A 48 9.50 -1.01 -7.35
N SER A 49 9.50 -2.35 -7.38
CA SER A 49 10.66 -3.13 -7.85
C SER A 49 10.97 -2.91 -9.33
N ALA A 50 9.93 -2.73 -10.17
CA ALA A 50 10.14 -2.41 -11.58
C ALA A 50 10.78 -1.03 -11.77
N ALA A 51 10.33 -0.03 -11.00
CA ALA A 51 10.89 1.31 -11.06
C ALA A 51 12.35 1.33 -10.60
N GLU A 52 12.69 0.66 -9.50
CA GLU A 52 14.08 0.58 -9.04
C GLU A 52 14.98 -0.10 -10.08
N CYS A 53 14.56 -1.25 -10.61
CA CYS A 53 15.30 -1.99 -11.62
C CYS A 53 15.54 -1.16 -12.90
N VAL A 54 14.55 -0.41 -13.37
CA VAL A 54 14.68 0.45 -14.56
C VAL A 54 15.66 1.59 -14.30
N VAL A 55 15.57 2.25 -13.14
CA VAL A 55 16.42 3.42 -12.84
C VAL A 55 17.85 2.99 -12.51
N GLU A 56 18.04 1.84 -11.83
CA GLU A 56 19.36 1.21 -11.66
C GLU A 56 20.00 0.87 -13.00
N LYS A 57 19.24 0.27 -13.93
CA LYS A 57 19.76 -0.07 -15.25
C LYS A 57 20.16 1.18 -16.04
N ALA A 58 19.49 2.31 -15.82
CA ALA A 58 19.82 3.58 -16.47
C ALA A 58 21.02 4.31 -15.84
N ARG A 59 21.18 4.25 -14.51
CA ARG A 59 22.21 5.00 -13.75
C ARG A 59 23.43 4.17 -13.36
N ALA A 60 23.35 2.84 -13.45
CA ALA A 60 24.37 1.87 -13.02
C ALA A 60 24.88 2.11 -11.57
N LYS A 61 24.02 2.68 -10.72
CA LYS A 61 24.30 2.96 -9.31
C LYS A 61 23.05 2.69 -8.48
N HIS A 62 23.25 2.05 -7.33
CA HIS A 62 22.21 1.83 -6.34
C HIS A 62 22.41 2.85 -5.21
N ASP A 63 21.68 3.96 -5.29
CA ASP A 63 21.75 5.07 -4.33
C ASP A 63 20.35 5.34 -3.77
N MET A 64 20.27 5.95 -2.58
CA MET A 64 19.01 6.38 -1.94
C MET A 64 18.07 7.19 -2.87
N THR A 65 18.65 7.92 -3.83
CA THR A 65 17.86 8.69 -4.81
C THR A 65 17.04 7.81 -5.76
N ASN A 66 17.49 6.58 -6.02
CA ASN A 66 16.79 5.59 -6.84
C ASN A 66 15.49 5.17 -6.15
N THR A 67 15.60 4.83 -4.86
CA THR A 67 14.50 4.43 -3.99
C THR A 67 13.48 5.55 -3.80
N VAL A 68 13.94 6.80 -3.65
CA VAL A 68 13.03 7.97 -3.57
C VAL A 68 12.21 8.12 -4.85
N VAL A 69 12.87 8.01 -6.00
CA VAL A 69 12.21 8.12 -7.31
C VAL A 69 11.25 6.96 -7.52
N ALA A 70 11.65 5.73 -7.20
CA ALA A 70 10.78 4.56 -7.27
C ALA A 70 9.57 4.68 -6.33
N GLY A 71 9.77 5.17 -5.10
CA GLY A 71 8.71 5.47 -4.14
C GLY A 71 7.75 6.53 -4.68
N CYS A 72 8.26 7.65 -5.19
CA CYS A 72 7.43 8.70 -5.79
C CYS A 72 6.65 8.20 -7.01
N VAL A 73 7.28 7.42 -7.91
CA VAL A 73 6.62 6.86 -9.09
C VAL A 73 5.54 5.88 -8.67
N THR A 74 5.80 5.02 -7.69
CA THR A 74 4.81 4.07 -7.17
C THR A 74 3.63 4.81 -6.53
N GLY A 75 3.88 5.76 -5.63
CA GLY A 75 2.81 6.54 -5.00
C GLY A 75 2.04 7.42 -5.98
N GLY A 76 2.74 8.05 -6.93
CA GLY A 76 2.17 8.93 -7.94
C GLY A 76 1.31 8.18 -8.95
N THR A 77 1.77 7.04 -9.47
CA THR A 77 1.01 6.23 -10.43
C THR A 77 -0.27 5.67 -9.82
N LEU A 78 -0.21 5.32 -8.54
CA LEU A 78 -1.30 4.64 -7.88
C LEU A 78 -2.37 5.61 -7.36
N SER A 79 -1.95 6.84 -7.01
CA SER A 79 -2.85 7.96 -6.72
C SER A 79 -3.26 8.76 -7.96
N ALA A 80 -2.74 8.44 -9.15
CA ALA A 80 -3.04 9.16 -10.39
C ALA A 80 -4.54 9.22 -10.72
N ARG A 81 -5.29 8.16 -10.37
CA ARG A 81 -6.75 8.09 -10.58
C ARG A 81 -7.52 9.08 -9.70
N GLY A 82 -6.91 9.58 -8.62
CA GLY A 82 -7.49 10.60 -7.73
C GLY A 82 -7.24 12.04 -8.18
N GLY A 83 -6.62 12.24 -9.35
CA GLY A 83 -6.27 13.55 -9.89
C GLY A 83 -4.86 14.01 -9.49
N PRO A 84 -4.41 15.16 -10.03
CA PRO A 84 -3.02 15.62 -9.90
C PRO A 84 -2.63 15.95 -8.45
N LYS A 85 -3.56 16.51 -7.66
CA LYS A 85 -3.32 16.79 -6.24
C LYS A 85 -3.11 15.50 -5.44
N ALA A 86 -3.90 14.47 -5.71
CA ALA A 86 -3.75 13.16 -5.07
C ALA A 86 -2.44 12.49 -5.49
N ALA A 87 -2.04 12.61 -6.76
CA ALA A 87 -0.77 12.10 -7.25
C ALA A 87 0.43 12.77 -6.57
N CYS A 88 0.39 14.10 -6.38
CA CYS A 88 1.45 14.82 -5.65
C CYS A 88 1.56 14.38 -4.19
N VAL A 89 0.42 14.25 -3.50
CA VAL A 89 0.40 13.77 -2.11
C VAL A 89 0.87 12.33 -2.03
N GLY A 90 0.45 11.47 -2.97
CA GLY A 90 0.89 10.08 -3.08
C GLY A 90 2.39 9.96 -3.32
N CYS A 91 2.94 10.71 -4.28
CA CYS A 91 4.38 10.76 -4.52
C CYS A 91 5.14 11.22 -3.27
N ALA A 92 4.74 12.33 -2.64
CA ALA A 92 5.41 12.85 -1.45
C ALA A 92 5.37 11.86 -0.28
N GLY A 93 4.23 11.22 -0.04
CA GLY A 93 4.05 10.23 1.02
C GLY A 93 4.90 8.97 0.80
N PHE A 94 4.86 8.39 -0.39
CA PHE A 94 5.66 7.19 -0.68
C PHE A 94 7.16 7.49 -0.77
N ALA A 95 7.56 8.65 -1.31
CA ALA A 95 8.95 9.07 -1.35
C ALA A 95 9.53 9.25 0.07
N THR A 96 8.81 9.93 0.96
CA THR A 96 9.24 10.12 2.35
C THR A 96 9.29 8.80 3.12
N PHE A 97 8.29 7.93 2.92
CA PHE A 97 8.28 6.60 3.54
C PHE A 97 9.47 5.74 3.10
N SER A 98 9.77 5.69 1.80
CA SER A 98 10.93 4.94 1.28
C SER A 98 12.25 5.42 1.87
N VAL A 99 12.47 6.74 1.95
CA VAL A 99 13.67 7.32 2.58
C VAL A 99 13.78 6.92 4.05
N LEU A 100 12.66 6.95 4.78
CA LEU A 100 12.65 6.62 6.21
C LEU A 100 12.99 5.14 6.43
N ILE A 101 12.44 4.24 5.62
CA ILE A 101 12.72 2.81 5.70
C ILE A 101 14.18 2.53 5.40
N GLU A 102 14.73 3.10 4.35
CA GLU A 102 16.11 2.81 3.97
C GLU A 102 17.11 3.41 4.95
N LYS A 103 16.83 4.61 5.48
CA LYS A 103 17.60 5.19 6.59
C LYS A 103 17.46 4.41 7.91
N PHE A 104 16.34 3.71 8.10
CA PHE A 104 16.17 2.81 9.24
C PHE A 104 16.97 1.52 9.04
N LEU A 105 16.95 0.95 7.83
CA LEU A 105 17.66 -0.26 7.46
C LEU A 105 19.18 -0.05 7.51
N ASP A 106 19.68 1.05 6.95
CA ASP A 106 21.10 1.45 6.99
C ASP A 106 21.62 1.66 8.42
N ARG A 107 20.75 2.11 9.34
CA ARG A 107 21.14 2.30 10.75
C ARG A 107 21.24 0.96 11.49
N HIS A 108 20.53 -0.07 11.02
CA HIS A 108 20.43 -1.37 11.65
C HIS A 108 21.36 -2.43 11.04
N ASN A 109 22.20 -2.03 10.07
CA ASN A 109 23.19 -2.85 9.40
C ASN A 109 24.61 -2.33 9.67
#